data_AF-A0A8B5WCE0-F1
#
_entry.id   AF-A0A8B5WCE0-F1
#
_cell.length_a   1.000
_cell.length_b   1.000
_cell.length_c   1.000
_cell.angle_alpha   90.00
_cell.angle_beta   90.00
_cell.angle_gamma   90.00
#
_symmetry.space_group_name_H-M   'P 1'
#
loop_
_entity.id
_entity.type
_entity.pdbx_description
1 polymer ?
#
loop_
_entity_poly.entity_id
_entity_poly.type
_entity_poly.pdbx_seq_one_letter_code
_entity_poly.pdbx_strand_id
1 'polypeptide(L)'
;MICGVRSRFVWLLIVWAAILLLAGCSMLTDSATRLAYDIEAASKQLKRDGDRVTLRHEMPSRRGECEGPYSVQLDKVGAIVFWCRDAAGTVLSSPGTSYHRRFVQTPETYYLHKPAGETLVIELERRDRQVLIISVQ
;
A
#
# COMPACT_ATOMS: atom_id res chain seq x y z
N MET A 1 -12.92 52.00 18.26
CA MET A 1 -12.22 50.71 18.40
C MET A 1 -13.25 49.60 18.32
N ILE A 2 -13.06 48.64 17.42
CA ILE A 2 -13.48 47.22 17.41
C ILE A 2 -13.47 46.82 15.92
N CYS A 3 -12.31 46.42 15.41
CA CYS A 3 -12.21 45.68 14.15
C CYS A 3 -10.92 44.86 14.24
N GLY A 4 -11.03 43.54 14.43
CA GLY A 4 -9.85 42.69 14.59
C GLY A 4 -10.09 41.26 15.10
N VAL A 5 -11.32 40.89 15.45
CA VAL A 5 -11.60 39.55 16.06
C VAL A 5 -12.13 38.52 15.05
N ARG A 6 -12.56 38.91 13.84
CA ARG A 6 -13.18 38.00 12.86
C ARG A 6 -12.21 37.18 12.00
N SER A 7 -10.94 37.57 11.87
CA SER A 7 -10.00 36.96 10.91
C SER A 7 -9.35 35.66 11.41
N ARG A 8 -9.05 35.56 12.71
CA ARG A 8 -8.30 34.40 13.25
C ARG A 8 -9.13 33.11 13.29
N PHE A 9 -10.44 33.20 13.53
CA PHE A 9 -11.34 32.05 13.59
C PHE A 9 -11.61 31.42 12.23
N VAL A 10 -11.69 32.21 11.16
CA VAL A 10 -11.90 31.71 9.79
C VAL A 10 -10.68 30.94 9.31
N TRP A 11 -9.46 31.43 9.59
CA TRP A 11 -8.22 30.73 9.28
C TRP A 11 -8.06 29.43 10.05
N LEU A 12 -8.44 29.40 11.34
CA LEU A 12 -8.47 28.17 12.13
C LEU A 12 -9.43 27.14 11.53
N LEU A 13 -10.64 27.54 11.14
CA LEU A 13 -11.60 26.63 10.50
C LEU A 13 -11.12 26.08 9.16
N ILE A 14 -10.44 26.89 8.34
CA ILE A 14 -9.84 26.44 7.07
C ILE A 14 -8.72 25.43 7.32
N VAL A 15 -7.86 25.67 8.32
CA VAL A 15 -6.79 24.72 8.70
C VAL A 15 -7.37 23.41 9.20
N TRP A 16 -8.40 23.43 10.05
CA TRP A 16 -9.08 22.23 10.52
C TRP A 16 -9.80 21.46 9.38
N ALA A 17 -10.46 22.17 8.46
CA ALA A 17 -11.06 21.54 7.28
C ALA A 17 -9.99 20.91 6.36
N ALA A 18 -8.83 21.57 6.18
CA ALA A 18 -7.72 21.02 5.41
C ALA A 18 -7.10 19.77 6.08
N ILE A 19 -6.97 19.76 7.41
CA ILE A 19 -6.50 18.58 8.17
C ILE A 19 -7.49 17.40 8.03
N LEU A 20 -8.79 17.66 8.10
CA LEU A 20 -9.83 16.63 7.92
C LEU A 20 -9.86 16.06 6.50
N LEU A 21 -9.67 16.90 5.48
CA LEU A 21 -9.62 16.45 4.07
C LEU A 21 -8.37 15.62 3.77
N LEU A 22 -7.23 15.90 4.41
CA LEU A 22 -6.01 15.11 4.25
C LEU A 22 -6.09 13.73 4.92
N ALA A 23 -6.88 13.59 5.99
CA ALA A 23 -7.09 12.29 6.65
C ALA A 23 -8.02 11.35 5.86
N GLY A 24 -8.96 11.90 5.05
CA GLY A 24 -10.02 11.15 4.38
C GLY A 24 -9.58 10.32 3.16
N CYS A 25 -8.46 10.65 2.50
CA CYS A 25 -8.05 9.94 1.28
C CYS A 25 -7.57 8.51 1.52
N SER A 26 -7.21 8.15 2.76
CA SER A 26 -6.81 6.78 3.12
C SER A 26 -8.00 5.83 3.31
N MET A 27 -9.23 6.35 3.43
CA MET A 27 -10.42 5.53 3.71
C MET A 27 -11.00 4.80 2.49
N LEU A 28 -10.63 5.13 1.25
CA LEU A 28 -11.25 4.56 0.04
C LEU A 28 -10.34 3.66 -0.80
N THR A 29 -9.12 3.38 -0.33
CA THR A 29 -8.17 2.54 -1.06
C THR A 29 -8.49 1.06 -0.87
N ASP A 30 -8.37 0.26 -1.91
CA ASP A 30 -8.46 -1.21 -1.84
C ASP A 30 -7.14 -1.84 -1.33
N SER A 31 -7.14 -3.14 -1.04
CA SER A 31 -5.97 -3.85 -0.50
C SER A 31 -4.74 -3.82 -1.43
N ALA A 32 -4.93 -3.91 -2.76
CA ALA A 32 -3.82 -3.84 -3.71
C ALA A 32 -3.20 -2.44 -3.73
N THR A 33 -4.04 -1.39 -3.70
CA THR A 33 -3.59 0.00 -3.63
C THR A 33 -2.83 0.30 -2.34
N ARG A 34 -3.27 -0.24 -1.19
CA ARG A 34 -2.54 -0.10 0.09
C ARG A 34 -1.17 -0.75 0.03
N LEU A 35 -1.07 -1.98 -0.49
CA LEU A 35 0.23 -2.63 -0.70
C LEU A 35 1.15 -1.78 -1.59
N ALA A 36 0.61 -1.17 -2.65
CA ALA A 36 1.40 -0.31 -3.52
C ALA A 36 1.95 0.95 -2.81
N TYR A 37 1.19 1.54 -1.88
CA TYR A 37 1.69 2.63 -1.05
C TYR A 37 2.74 2.18 -0.03
N ASP A 38 2.59 0.99 0.54
CA ASP A 38 3.58 0.41 1.43
C ASP A 38 4.91 0.17 0.68
N ILE A 39 4.86 -0.33 -0.55
CA ILE A 39 6.03 -0.49 -1.43
C ILE A 39 6.67 0.87 -1.76
N GLU A 40 5.86 1.89 -2.06
CA GLU A 40 6.37 3.25 -2.28
C GLU A 40 7.10 3.76 -1.02
N ALA A 41 6.48 3.65 0.15
CA ALA A 41 7.06 4.09 1.41
C ALA A 41 8.37 3.35 1.74
N ALA A 42 8.41 2.03 1.53
CA ALA A 42 9.60 1.22 1.73
C ALA A 42 10.72 1.58 0.73
N SER A 43 10.40 1.73 -0.55
CA SER A 43 11.40 2.08 -1.58
C SER A 43 12.07 3.44 -1.33
N LYS A 44 11.35 4.40 -0.73
CA LYS A 44 11.89 5.70 -0.32
C LYS A 44 12.94 5.58 0.79
N GLN A 45 13.00 4.49 1.54
CA GLN A 45 14.00 4.27 2.60
C GLN A 45 15.37 3.88 2.03
N LEU A 46 15.40 3.27 0.85
CA LEU A 46 16.61 2.81 0.19
C LEU A 46 17.33 3.99 -0.48
N LYS A 47 18.52 4.36 0.01
CA LYS A 47 19.27 5.55 -0.46
C LYS A 47 20.51 5.19 -1.25
N ARG A 48 21.23 4.15 -0.83
CA ARG A 48 22.50 3.72 -1.39
C ARG A 48 22.35 2.39 -2.10
N ASP A 49 23.23 2.16 -3.06
CA ASP A 49 23.35 0.86 -3.70
C ASP A 49 23.64 -0.23 -2.66
N GLY A 50 22.98 -1.38 -2.80
CA GLY A 50 23.01 -2.48 -1.84
C GLY A 50 22.13 -2.30 -0.60
N ASP A 51 21.46 -1.16 -0.41
CA ASP A 51 20.49 -1.00 0.67
C ASP A 51 19.35 -2.02 0.51
N ARG A 52 18.91 -2.59 1.64
CA ARG A 52 17.79 -3.53 1.70
C ARG A 52 16.77 -3.12 2.75
N VAL A 53 15.50 -3.41 2.47
CA VAL A 53 14.40 -3.24 3.43
C VAL A 53 13.41 -4.37 3.29
N THR A 54 12.96 -4.88 4.44
CA THR A 54 11.87 -5.85 4.52
C THR A 54 10.56 -5.12 4.81
N LEU A 55 9.65 -5.17 3.85
CA LEU A 55 8.28 -4.70 4.00
C LEU A 55 7.40 -5.84 4.54
N ARG A 56 6.57 -5.52 5.54
CA ARG A 56 5.55 -6.43 6.09
C ARG A 56 4.19 -5.80 5.85
N HIS A 57 3.35 -6.46 5.05
CA HIS A 57 1.98 -6.03 4.77
C HIS A 57 1.00 -7.00 5.43
N GLU A 58 0.28 -6.50 6.45
CA GLU A 58 -0.73 -7.28 7.16
C GLU A 58 -1.98 -7.43 6.30
N MET A 59 -2.53 -8.64 6.28
CA MET A 59 -3.81 -8.95 5.64
C MET A 59 -4.73 -9.59 6.68
N PRO A 60 -5.95 -9.10 6.89
CA PRO A 60 -6.57 -8.01 6.14
C PRO A 60 -6.02 -6.63 6.50
N SER A 61 -5.71 -5.80 5.50
CA SER A 61 -5.23 -4.42 5.74
C SER A 61 -6.35 -3.48 6.22
N ARG A 62 -7.60 -3.96 6.23
CA ARG A 62 -8.76 -3.31 6.86
C ARG A 62 -9.77 -4.37 7.28
N ARG A 63 -10.42 -4.16 8.43
CA ARG A 63 -11.51 -5.01 8.91
C ARG A 63 -12.62 -5.16 7.85
N GLY A 64 -13.11 -6.38 7.64
CA GLY A 64 -14.16 -6.69 6.68
C GLY A 64 -13.70 -6.89 5.23
N GLU A 65 -12.41 -6.69 4.93
CA GLU A 65 -11.84 -7.03 3.62
C GLU A 65 -10.98 -8.27 3.75
N CYS A 66 -11.03 -9.22 2.81
CA CYS A 66 -10.03 -10.29 2.70
C CYS A 66 -9.75 -11.07 4.00
N GLU A 67 -10.80 -11.33 4.80
CA GLU A 67 -10.67 -12.01 6.11
C GLU A 67 -10.36 -13.51 5.98
N GLY A 68 -10.69 -14.12 4.84
CA GLY A 68 -10.32 -15.50 4.53
C GLY A 68 -8.93 -15.64 3.90
N PRO A 69 -8.59 -16.83 3.40
CA PRO A 69 -7.39 -17.05 2.62
C PRO A 69 -7.34 -16.11 1.40
N TYR A 70 -6.14 -15.75 0.98
CA TYR A 70 -5.97 -14.87 -0.18
C TYR A 70 -4.88 -15.38 -1.10
N SER A 71 -4.95 -14.96 -2.35
CA SER A 71 -3.85 -15.12 -3.30
C SER A 71 -3.38 -13.75 -3.73
N VAL A 72 -2.10 -13.60 -4.00
CA VAL A 72 -1.52 -12.33 -4.46
C VAL A 72 -0.57 -12.60 -5.62
N GLN A 73 -0.69 -11.79 -6.67
CA GLN A 73 0.23 -11.75 -7.79
C GLN A 73 0.94 -10.41 -7.81
N LEU A 74 2.27 -10.45 -7.89
CA LEU A 74 3.11 -9.31 -8.29
C LEU A 74 3.73 -9.66 -9.63
N ASP A 75 3.17 -9.12 -10.71
CA ASP A 75 3.57 -9.46 -12.07
C ASP A 75 4.78 -8.66 -12.53
N LYS A 76 5.60 -9.28 -13.38
CA LYS A 76 6.77 -8.65 -14.00
C LYS A 76 6.43 -7.40 -14.81
N VAL A 77 5.19 -7.28 -15.31
CA VAL A 77 4.71 -6.08 -16.03
C VAL A 77 4.31 -4.93 -15.08
N GLY A 78 4.46 -5.12 -13.77
CA GLY A 78 4.17 -4.12 -12.74
C GLY A 78 2.69 -4.07 -12.36
N ALA A 79 1.99 -5.21 -12.37
CA ALA A 79 0.63 -5.34 -11.86
C ALA A 79 0.62 -6.07 -10.52
N ILE A 80 -0.16 -5.57 -9.55
CA ILE A 80 -0.53 -6.26 -8.33
C ILE A 80 -1.99 -6.67 -8.47
N VAL A 81 -2.30 -7.92 -8.16
CA VAL A 81 -3.68 -8.42 -8.05
C VAL A 81 -3.80 -9.26 -6.79
N PHE A 82 -4.82 -8.98 -5.98
CA PHE A 82 -5.23 -9.86 -4.91
C PHE A 82 -6.47 -10.66 -5.35
N TRP A 83 -6.61 -11.88 -4.87
CA TRP A 83 -7.87 -12.62 -4.87
C TRP A 83 -8.24 -12.90 -3.43
N CYS A 84 -9.16 -12.09 -2.90
CA CYS A 84 -9.63 -12.20 -1.53
C CYS A 84 -10.79 -13.18 -1.46
N ARG A 85 -10.73 -14.10 -0.50
CA ARG A 85 -11.76 -15.13 -0.32
C ARG A 85 -12.45 -15.02 1.02
N ASP A 86 -13.65 -15.55 1.10
CA ASP A 86 -14.33 -15.81 2.37
C ASP A 86 -13.73 -17.06 3.08
N ALA A 87 -14.26 -17.39 4.26
CA ALA A 87 -13.84 -18.56 5.03
C ALA A 87 -14.11 -19.89 4.30
N ALA A 88 -15.04 -19.93 3.35
CA ALA A 88 -15.34 -21.11 2.53
C ALA A 88 -14.46 -21.20 1.27
N GLY A 89 -13.60 -20.20 1.01
CA GLY A 89 -12.71 -20.15 -0.14
C GLY A 89 -13.33 -19.52 -1.40
N THR A 90 -14.54 -18.95 -1.32
CA THR A 90 -15.18 -18.25 -2.44
C THR A 90 -14.53 -16.90 -2.67
N VAL A 91 -14.23 -16.54 -3.92
CA VAL A 91 -13.67 -15.22 -4.23
C VAL A 91 -14.72 -14.14 -3.98
N LEU A 92 -14.43 -13.21 -3.06
CA LEU A 92 -15.26 -12.05 -2.75
C LEU A 92 -14.91 -10.85 -3.62
N SER A 93 -13.62 -10.64 -3.85
CA SER A 93 -13.11 -9.50 -4.60
C SER A 93 -11.74 -9.79 -5.21
N SER A 94 -11.41 -9.04 -6.25
CA SER A 94 -10.10 -9.13 -6.91
C SER A 94 -9.49 -7.75 -7.18
N PRO A 95 -9.13 -6.99 -6.13
CA PRO A 95 -8.56 -5.67 -6.29
C PRO A 95 -7.18 -5.74 -6.94
N GLY A 96 -6.87 -4.75 -7.76
CA GLY A 96 -5.60 -4.69 -8.47
C GLY A 96 -5.15 -3.27 -8.78
N THR A 97 -3.84 -3.11 -8.90
CA THR A 97 -3.22 -1.81 -9.20
C THR A 97 -1.88 -2.02 -9.91
N SER A 98 -1.45 -1.02 -10.67
CA SER A 98 -0.10 -0.98 -11.24
C SER A 98 0.73 0.18 -10.67
N TYR A 99 0.30 0.77 -9.55
CA TYR A 99 0.87 2.02 -9.04
C TYR A 99 2.34 1.89 -8.62
N HIS A 100 2.69 0.79 -7.94
CA HIS A 100 4.04 0.52 -7.43
C HIS A 100 5.13 0.53 -8.50
N ARG A 101 4.80 0.24 -9.77
CA ARG A 101 5.75 0.19 -10.90
C ARG A 101 6.49 1.50 -11.15
N ARG A 102 5.99 2.61 -10.58
CA ARG A 102 6.63 3.93 -10.64
C ARG A 102 7.86 4.05 -9.74
N PHE A 103 7.98 3.16 -8.75
CA PHE A 103 8.98 3.25 -7.69
C PHE A 103 9.90 2.03 -7.62
N VAL A 104 9.38 0.86 -7.98
CA VAL A 104 10.13 -0.40 -7.97
C VAL A 104 9.95 -1.17 -9.28
N GLN A 105 10.92 -2.03 -9.60
CA GLN A 105 10.80 -3.03 -10.65
C GLN A 105 10.52 -4.40 -10.04
N THR A 106 9.74 -5.19 -10.77
CA THR A 106 9.43 -6.58 -10.43
C THR A 106 10.08 -7.46 -11.50
N PRO A 107 11.26 -8.06 -11.24
CA PRO A 107 12.02 -8.77 -12.28
C PRO A 107 11.32 -10.03 -12.81
N GLU A 108 10.49 -10.65 -11.98
CA GLU A 108 9.73 -11.86 -12.30
C GLU A 108 8.30 -11.77 -11.76
N THR A 109 7.49 -12.78 -12.05
CA THR A 109 6.10 -12.84 -11.54
C THR A 109 6.05 -13.70 -10.29
N TYR A 110 5.66 -13.10 -9.18
CA TYR A 110 5.40 -13.79 -7.93
C TYR A 110 3.91 -14.09 -7.84
N TYR A 111 3.56 -15.34 -7.55
CA TYR A 111 2.18 -15.77 -7.33
C TYR A 111 2.13 -16.60 -6.06
N LEU A 112 1.47 -16.08 -5.02
CA LEU A 112 1.44 -16.70 -3.69
C LEU A 112 0.01 -17.00 -3.26
N HIS A 113 -0.13 -18.10 -2.52
CA HIS A 113 -1.33 -18.43 -1.78
C HIS A 113 -1.02 -18.33 -0.30
N LYS A 114 -1.85 -17.59 0.43
CA LYS A 114 -1.67 -17.36 1.86
C LYS A 114 -2.94 -17.69 2.65
N PRO A 115 -2.82 -18.34 3.81
CA PRO A 115 -3.93 -18.53 4.71
C PRO A 115 -4.40 -17.18 5.28
N ALA A 116 -5.61 -17.20 5.84
CA ALA A 116 -6.20 -16.04 6.49
C ALA A 116 -5.27 -15.47 7.57
N GLY A 117 -5.10 -14.15 7.61
CA GLY A 117 -4.28 -13.48 8.62
C GLY A 117 -2.77 -13.53 8.39
N GLU A 118 -2.28 -14.31 7.41
CA GLU A 118 -0.84 -14.39 7.18
C GLU A 118 -0.30 -13.11 6.54
N THR A 119 0.78 -12.57 7.12
CA THR A 119 1.47 -11.38 6.60
C THR A 119 2.15 -11.69 5.27
N LEU A 120 2.03 -10.76 4.32
CA LEU A 120 2.83 -10.74 3.11
C LEU A 120 4.17 -10.04 3.39
N VAL A 121 5.28 -10.72 3.13
CA VAL A 121 6.63 -10.18 3.37
C VAL A 121 7.30 -9.94 2.01
N ILE A 122 7.77 -8.72 1.78
CA ILE A 122 8.44 -8.33 0.54
C ILE A 122 9.81 -7.78 0.87
N GLU A 123 10.85 -8.28 0.21
CA GLU A 123 12.18 -7.71 0.29
C GLU A 123 12.46 -6.83 -0.92
N LEU A 124 12.90 -5.60 -0.63
CA LEU A 124 13.33 -4.65 -1.63
C LEU A 124 14.84 -4.42 -1.51
N GLU A 125 15.50 -4.27 -2.64
CA GLU A 125 16.92 -3.92 -2.71
C GLU A 125 17.13 -2.78 -3.71
N ARG A 126 17.99 -1.82 -3.35
CA ARG A 126 18.47 -0.83 -4.33
C ARG A 126 19.67 -1.42 -5.06
N ARG A 127 19.55 -1.55 -6.38
CA ARG A 127 20.66 -1.88 -7.29
C ARG A 127 20.83 -0.73 -8.28
N ASP A 128 22.00 -0.12 -8.25
CA ASP A 128 22.35 1.09 -8.99
C ASP A 128 21.31 2.22 -8.76
N ARG A 129 20.57 2.56 -9.81
CA ARG A 129 19.56 3.63 -9.81
C ARG A 129 18.14 3.11 -9.62
N GLN A 130 17.95 1.81 -9.44
CA GLN A 130 16.64 1.16 -9.39
C GLN A 130 16.41 0.49 -8.03
N VAL A 131 15.15 0.37 -7.64
CA VAL A 131 14.73 -0.47 -6.52
C VAL A 131 14.03 -1.69 -7.11
N LEU A 132 14.40 -2.87 -6.64
CA LEU A 132 13.89 -4.15 -7.15
C LEU A 132 13.17 -4.90 -6.04
N ILE A 133 12.08 -5.58 -6.41
CA ILE A 133 11.50 -6.65 -5.59
C ILE A 133 12.34 -7.90 -5.78
N ILE A 134 13.06 -8.30 -4.73
CA ILE A 134 14.01 -9.43 -4.79
C ILE A 134 13.47 -10.70 -4.13
N SER A 135 12.43 -10.59 -3.30
CA SER A 135 11.74 -11.73 -2.70
C SER A 135 10.33 -11.33 -2.29
N VAL A 136 9.39 -12.26 -2.41
CA VAL A 136 8.02 -12.16 -1.90
C VAL A 136 7.67 -13.46 -1.22
N GLN A 137 7.18 -13.40 0.01
CA GLN A 137 6.91 -14.54 0.88
C GLN A 137 5.57 -14.43 1.57
#